data_AF-A0A914HNE5-F1
#
_entry.id   AF-A0A914HNE5-F1
#
_cell.length_a   1.000
_cell.length_b   1.000
_cell.length_c   1.000
_cell.angle_alpha   90.00
_cell.angle_beta   90.00
_cell.angle_gamma   90.00
#
_symmetry.space_group_name_H-M   'P 1'
#
loop_
_entity.id
_entity.type
_entity.pdbx_description
1 polymer ?
#
loop_
_entity_poly.entity_id
_entity_poly.type
_entity_poly.pdbx_seq_one_letter_code
_entity_poly.pdbx_strand_id
1 'polypeptide(L)'
;MLNKFEEIDIVELRRALNEYGLTPQNRWNAAARHDQLTLAEPGRLCVQNSEQFGHHSVVAEQPIPQNSYGFAYYEVKVVGGAKNLCIGLATNQMPLDACVGRYDGTYAYASNGTFWGHAVAGCSRWNGRPYIEAHRRYPSIFDGMPPFHAGDVIGCGVDLATRQIIYTKNGRRLETTGLLVSSDADLFPCVTQSSPGTGIEANFGPNFVHKF
;
A
#
# COMPACT_ATOMS: atom_id res chain seq x y z
N MET A 1 11.15 24.14 -29.15
CA MET A 1 10.65 24.00 -27.77
C MET A 1 10.54 22.52 -27.48
N LEU A 2 11.56 21.96 -26.80
CA LEU A 2 11.61 20.53 -26.47
C LEU A 2 10.95 20.30 -25.10
N ASN A 3 10.20 19.19 -25.04
CA ASN A 3 9.34 18.76 -23.94
C ASN A 3 10.06 18.68 -22.58
N LYS A 4 9.42 19.25 -21.55
CA LYS A 4 9.71 18.97 -20.14
C LYS A 4 9.08 17.63 -19.76
N PHE A 5 9.76 16.52 -20.03
CA PHE A 5 9.51 15.26 -19.34
C PHE A 5 10.85 14.77 -18.76
N GLU A 6 10.92 14.88 -17.43
CA GLU A 6 11.71 14.08 -16.48
C GLU A 6 13.14 13.65 -16.89
N GLU A 7 14.12 14.50 -16.57
CA GLU A 7 15.40 13.98 -16.09
C GLU A 7 15.22 13.62 -14.62
N ILE A 8 14.98 12.35 -14.32
CA ILE A 8 15.16 11.84 -12.96
C ILE A 8 16.67 11.88 -12.69
N ASP A 9 17.08 12.60 -11.63
CA ASP A 9 18.48 12.69 -11.24
C ASP A 9 19.02 11.29 -10.92
N ILE A 10 19.98 10.82 -11.72
CA ILE A 10 20.64 9.52 -11.56
C ILE A 10 21.30 9.41 -10.17
N VAL A 11 21.70 10.53 -9.57
CA VAL A 11 22.27 10.57 -8.22
C VAL A 11 21.20 10.26 -7.16
N GLU A 12 20.01 10.86 -7.27
CA GLU A 12 18.88 10.55 -6.37
C GLU A 12 18.41 9.10 -6.54
N LEU A 13 18.33 8.60 -7.78
CA LEU A 13 18.03 7.19 -8.05
C LEU A 13 19.04 6.25 -7.38
N ARG A 14 20.33 6.52 -7.54
CA ARG A 14 21.39 5.70 -6.94
C ARG A 14 21.35 5.75 -5.42
N ARG A 15 21.02 6.90 -4.83
CA ARG A 15 20.83 7.04 -3.39
C ARG A 15 19.60 6.27 -2.90
N ALA A 16 18.47 6.40 -3.59
CA ALA A 16 17.24 5.65 -3.34
C ALA A 16 17.46 4.12 -3.38
N LEU A 17 18.19 3.64 -4.39
CA LEU A 17 18.56 2.23 -4.54
C LEU A 17 19.56 1.75 -3.47
N ASN A 18 20.60 2.53 -3.18
CA ASN A 18 21.70 2.10 -2.32
C ASN A 18 21.47 2.32 -0.82
N GLU A 19 20.86 3.45 -0.42
CA GLU A 19 20.61 3.77 0.99
C GLU A 19 19.25 3.25 1.46
N TYR A 20 18.25 3.28 0.58
CA TYR A 20 16.87 2.99 0.96
C TYR A 20 16.33 1.69 0.38
N GLY A 21 17.05 0.95 -0.48
CA GLY A 21 16.52 -0.29 -1.06
C GLY A 21 15.21 -0.09 -1.84
N LEU A 22 14.96 1.12 -2.34
CA LEU A 22 13.73 1.43 -3.07
C LEU A 22 13.78 0.77 -4.45
N THR A 23 12.60 0.46 -5.02
CA THR A 23 12.42 0.08 -6.43
C THR A 23 11.87 1.27 -7.22
N PRO A 24 12.62 2.38 -7.39
CA PRO A 24 12.18 3.47 -8.23
C PRO A 24 12.01 2.89 -9.65
N GLN A 25 10.85 3.14 -10.27
CA GLN A 25 10.36 2.57 -11.55
C GLN A 25 9.37 1.39 -11.46
N ASN A 26 8.86 1.01 -10.29
CA ASN A 26 7.72 0.09 -10.24
C ASN A 26 6.43 0.78 -10.76
N ARG A 27 5.44 -0.03 -11.13
CA ARG A 27 4.12 0.41 -11.63
C ARG A 27 3.10 -0.71 -11.46
N TRP A 28 1.82 -0.39 -11.66
CA TRP A 28 0.77 -1.40 -11.63
C TRP A 28 0.88 -2.38 -12.80
N ASN A 29 0.73 -3.67 -12.50
CA ASN A 29 0.81 -4.72 -13.50
C ASN A 29 -0.54 -4.85 -14.24
N ALA A 30 -0.53 -4.64 -15.57
CA ALA A 30 -1.73 -4.75 -16.38
C ALA A 30 -2.35 -6.16 -16.39
N ALA A 31 -1.53 -7.20 -16.21
CA ALA A 31 -1.98 -8.59 -16.16
C ALA A 31 -2.42 -9.04 -14.75
N ALA A 32 -1.93 -8.40 -13.69
CA ALA A 32 -2.30 -8.71 -12.30
C ALA A 32 -3.27 -7.65 -11.75
N ARG A 33 -4.38 -7.47 -12.46
CA ARG A 33 -5.41 -6.46 -12.19
C ARG A 33 -6.80 -7.04 -12.43
N HIS A 34 -7.72 -6.81 -11.50
CA HIS A 34 -9.13 -7.15 -11.69
C HIS A 34 -9.74 -6.39 -12.87
N ASP A 35 -10.59 -7.02 -13.67
CA ASP A 35 -11.11 -6.48 -14.95
C ASP A 35 -11.84 -5.12 -14.79
N GLN A 36 -12.55 -4.92 -13.67
CA GLN A 36 -13.25 -3.69 -13.30
C GLN A 36 -12.35 -2.49 -12.98
N LEU A 37 -11.03 -2.67 -12.90
CA LEU A 37 -10.10 -1.54 -12.77
C LEU A 37 -9.72 -1.00 -14.15
N THR A 38 -9.22 0.21 -14.23
CA THR A 38 -8.62 0.76 -15.46
C THR A 38 -7.32 1.43 -15.08
N LEU A 39 -6.25 1.14 -15.83
CA LEU A 39 -4.95 1.77 -15.65
C LEU A 39 -4.76 2.87 -16.68
N ALA A 40 -4.25 4.02 -16.25
CA ALA A 40 -3.83 5.06 -17.19
C ALA A 40 -2.46 4.73 -17.79
N GLU A 41 -2.40 4.60 -19.11
CA GLU A 41 -1.16 4.42 -19.87
C GLU A 41 -0.45 5.75 -20.15
N PRO A 42 0.88 5.75 -20.39
CA PRO A 42 1.80 4.60 -20.40
C PRO A 42 2.36 4.25 -19.00
N GLY A 43 2.18 5.13 -18.02
CA GLY A 43 2.84 5.02 -16.71
C GLY A 43 2.27 3.93 -15.80
N ARG A 44 0.99 3.58 -15.96
CA ARG A 44 0.26 2.62 -15.11
C ARG A 44 0.43 2.92 -13.62
N LEU A 45 0.37 4.20 -13.26
CA LEU A 45 0.39 4.68 -11.87
C LEU A 45 -1.01 5.03 -11.37
N CYS A 46 -1.90 5.47 -12.26
CA CYS A 46 -3.27 5.81 -11.92
C CYS A 46 -4.19 4.60 -12.12
N VAL A 47 -5.08 4.35 -11.15
CA VAL A 47 -6.04 3.26 -11.16
C VAL A 47 -7.42 3.81 -10.86
N GLN A 48 -8.39 3.50 -11.71
CA GLN A 48 -9.78 3.88 -11.52
C GLN A 48 -10.67 2.63 -11.46
N ASN A 49 -11.55 2.56 -10.47
CA ASN A 49 -12.59 1.55 -10.40
C ASN A 49 -13.77 1.92 -11.31
N SER A 50 -14.32 0.93 -11.98
CA SER A 50 -15.60 1.05 -12.69
C SER A 50 -16.76 1.31 -11.70
N GLU A 51 -17.98 1.37 -12.21
CA GLU A 51 -19.17 1.67 -11.40
C GLU A 51 -19.71 0.46 -10.60
N GLN A 52 -18.96 -0.65 -10.52
CA GLN A 52 -19.41 -1.86 -9.84
C GLN A 52 -18.88 -1.98 -8.40
N PHE A 53 -19.74 -2.49 -7.51
CA PHE A 53 -19.34 -2.90 -6.17
C PHE A 53 -18.71 -4.30 -6.23
N GLY A 54 -17.60 -4.48 -5.52
CA GLY A 54 -16.85 -5.74 -5.48
C GLY A 54 -15.47 -5.49 -4.92
N HIS A 55 -14.70 -6.53 -4.59
CA HIS A 55 -13.28 -6.34 -4.27
C HIS A 55 -12.50 -6.37 -5.57
N HIS A 56 -11.94 -5.24 -5.99
CA HIS A 56 -11.16 -5.16 -7.22
C HIS A 56 -9.72 -4.78 -6.87
N SER A 57 -8.82 -5.74 -7.03
CA SER A 57 -7.42 -5.59 -6.65
C SER A 57 -6.51 -5.40 -7.85
N VAL A 58 -5.42 -4.65 -7.64
CA VAL A 58 -4.29 -4.58 -8.56
C VAL A 58 -2.98 -4.69 -7.80
N VAL A 59 -2.06 -5.44 -8.39
CA VAL A 59 -0.74 -5.73 -7.84
C VAL A 59 0.31 -5.04 -8.69
N ALA A 60 1.39 -4.55 -8.07
CA ALA A 60 2.51 -3.98 -8.79
C ALA A 60 3.30 -5.05 -9.58
N GLU A 61 4.09 -4.63 -10.56
CA GLU A 61 4.87 -5.56 -11.40
C GLU A 61 5.99 -6.25 -10.63
N GLN A 62 6.67 -5.51 -9.77
CA GLN A 62 7.81 -6.02 -9.01
C GLN A 62 7.46 -6.18 -7.53
N PRO A 63 7.97 -7.23 -6.87
CA PRO A 63 7.84 -7.37 -5.43
C PRO A 63 8.71 -6.34 -4.71
N ILE A 64 8.48 -6.18 -3.42
CA ILE A 64 9.42 -5.49 -2.54
C ILE A 64 10.73 -6.29 -2.49
N PRO A 65 11.90 -5.63 -2.43
CA PRO A 65 13.18 -6.33 -2.29
C PRO A 65 13.23 -7.18 -1.03
N GLN A 66 13.90 -8.33 -1.12
CA GLN A 66 14.15 -9.24 0.00
C GLN A 66 15.54 -9.03 0.64
N ASN A 67 16.27 -7.99 0.25
CA ASN A 67 17.55 -7.68 0.91
C ASN A 67 17.30 -7.28 2.37
N SER A 68 18.35 -7.32 3.20
CA SER A 68 18.23 -7.11 4.66
C SER A 68 18.50 -5.68 5.10
N TYR A 69 18.48 -4.70 4.19
CA TYR A 69 18.81 -3.31 4.49
C TYR A 69 17.91 -2.33 3.71
N GLY A 70 17.61 -1.19 4.32
CA GLY A 70 16.76 -0.16 3.74
C GLY A 70 15.26 -0.38 3.97
N PHE A 71 14.46 0.32 3.18
CA PHE A 71 13.00 0.38 3.26
C PHE A 71 12.38 0.14 1.88
N ALA A 72 11.53 -0.85 1.75
CA ALA A 72 10.63 -0.92 0.60
C ALA A 72 9.40 -0.07 0.90
N TYR A 73 9.12 0.97 0.11
CA TYR A 73 8.03 1.90 0.40
C TYR A 73 7.42 2.49 -0.88
N TYR A 74 6.12 2.70 -0.86
CA TYR A 74 5.37 3.40 -1.90
C TYR A 74 4.27 4.25 -1.28
N GLU A 75 3.85 5.27 -2.01
CA GLU A 75 2.73 6.12 -1.63
C GLU A 75 1.59 6.00 -2.63
N VAL A 76 0.37 6.21 -2.15
CA VAL A 76 -0.85 6.25 -2.93
C VAL A 76 -1.61 7.52 -2.58
N LYS A 77 -1.75 8.40 -3.55
CA LYS A 77 -2.65 9.55 -3.46
C LYS A 77 -4.06 9.10 -3.81
N VAL A 78 -5.01 9.41 -2.94
CA VAL A 78 -6.43 9.12 -3.16
C VAL A 78 -7.03 10.29 -3.93
N VAL A 79 -7.45 10.06 -5.18
CA VAL A 79 -7.89 11.14 -6.10
C VAL A 79 -9.39 11.39 -6.01
N GLY A 80 -10.19 10.33 -5.95
CA GLY A 80 -11.64 10.41 -5.90
C GLY A 80 -12.21 9.18 -5.24
N GLY A 81 -13.27 9.31 -4.45
CA GLY A 81 -13.75 8.23 -3.59
C GLY A 81 -12.69 7.78 -2.56
N ALA A 82 -13.13 7.22 -1.44
CA ALA A 82 -12.20 6.57 -0.51
C ALA A 82 -12.85 5.46 0.31
N LYS A 83 -14.16 5.26 0.15
CA LYS A 83 -14.88 4.29 0.95
C LYS A 83 -14.41 2.90 0.54
N ASN A 84 -14.08 2.06 1.52
CA ASN A 84 -13.64 0.68 1.31
C ASN A 84 -12.40 0.55 0.40
N LEU A 85 -11.41 1.43 0.59
CA LEU A 85 -10.10 1.34 -0.05
C LEU A 85 -9.12 0.69 0.93
N CYS A 86 -8.36 -0.32 0.47
CA CYS A 86 -7.27 -0.94 1.22
C CYS A 86 -5.97 -0.75 0.45
N ILE A 87 -4.92 -0.28 1.14
CA ILE A 87 -3.58 -0.04 0.58
C ILE A 87 -2.60 -0.87 1.38
N GLY A 88 -1.81 -1.71 0.72
CA GLY A 88 -1.06 -2.74 1.42
C GLY A 88 -0.13 -3.59 0.57
N LEU A 89 0.19 -4.76 1.11
CA LEU A 89 1.11 -5.73 0.53
C LEU A 89 0.38 -7.06 0.34
N ALA A 90 0.49 -7.64 -0.86
CA ALA A 90 -0.12 -8.93 -1.20
C ALA A 90 0.92 -9.90 -1.77
N THR A 91 0.64 -11.19 -1.65
CA THR A 91 1.39 -12.23 -2.38
C THR A 91 0.80 -12.37 -3.78
N ASN A 92 1.56 -12.95 -4.71
CA ASN A 92 1.07 -13.27 -6.05
C ASN A 92 -0.02 -14.37 -6.09
N GLN A 93 -0.29 -15.01 -4.95
CA GLN A 93 -1.35 -16.02 -4.79
C GLN A 93 -2.71 -15.40 -4.47
N MET A 94 -2.75 -14.13 -4.05
CA MET A 94 -4.01 -13.47 -3.72
C MET A 94 -4.89 -13.34 -4.99
N PRO A 95 -6.11 -13.87 -4.99
CA PRO A 95 -7.06 -13.63 -6.07
C PRO A 95 -7.35 -12.14 -6.26
N LEU A 96 -7.55 -11.71 -7.50
CA LEU A 96 -7.75 -10.29 -7.82
C LEU A 96 -9.14 -9.78 -7.40
N ASP A 97 -10.07 -10.70 -7.13
CA ASP A 97 -11.40 -10.46 -6.55
C ASP A 97 -11.42 -10.59 -5.03
N ALA A 98 -10.26 -10.77 -4.39
CA ALA A 98 -10.08 -10.72 -2.94
C ALA A 98 -9.60 -9.33 -2.49
N CYS A 99 -9.57 -9.12 -1.16
CA CYS A 99 -9.18 -7.84 -0.56
C CYS A 99 -7.85 -7.94 0.17
N VAL A 100 -6.90 -7.08 -0.19
CA VAL A 100 -5.60 -6.96 0.47
C VAL A 100 -5.81 -6.59 1.95
N GLY A 101 -5.06 -7.28 2.82
CA GLY A 101 -5.24 -7.29 4.26
C GLY A 101 -6.20 -8.37 4.75
N ARG A 102 -7.32 -8.59 4.06
CA ARG A 102 -8.32 -9.61 4.44
C ARG A 102 -7.94 -11.01 3.98
N TYR A 103 -7.25 -11.12 2.84
CA TYR A 103 -6.74 -12.39 2.35
C TYR A 103 -5.50 -12.84 3.15
N ASP A 104 -5.34 -14.15 3.32
CA ASP A 104 -4.23 -14.69 4.10
C ASP A 104 -2.86 -14.37 3.47
N GLY A 105 -1.88 -14.07 4.31
CA GLY A 105 -0.55 -13.64 3.87
C GLY A 105 -0.46 -12.18 3.39
N THR A 106 -1.54 -11.39 3.48
CA THR A 106 -1.57 -9.99 3.00
C THR A 106 -1.78 -8.99 4.13
N TYR A 107 -1.27 -7.76 3.98
CA TYR A 107 -1.28 -6.74 5.05
C TYR A 107 -1.82 -5.44 4.47
N ALA A 108 -2.67 -4.71 5.18
CA ALA A 108 -3.20 -3.47 4.63
C ALA A 108 -3.63 -2.45 5.68
N TYR A 109 -3.63 -1.19 5.24
CA TYR A 109 -4.30 -0.09 5.87
C TYR A 109 -5.59 0.25 5.10
N ALA A 110 -6.72 0.10 5.77
CA ALA A 110 -8.04 0.37 5.21
C ALA A 110 -8.48 1.81 5.50
N SER A 111 -9.29 2.38 4.61
CA SER A 111 -9.73 3.79 4.67
C SER A 111 -10.55 4.17 5.89
N ASN A 112 -11.15 3.20 6.58
CA ASN A 112 -11.81 3.41 7.86
C ASN A 112 -10.82 3.47 9.05
N GLY A 113 -9.51 3.44 8.80
CA GLY A 113 -8.45 3.48 9.81
C GLY A 113 -7.96 2.09 10.27
N THR A 114 -8.55 0.99 9.77
CA THR A 114 -8.22 -0.36 10.26
C THR A 114 -6.90 -0.87 9.68
N PHE A 115 -6.02 -1.43 10.52
CA PHE A 115 -4.88 -2.23 10.05
C PHE A 115 -5.23 -3.72 10.01
N TRP A 116 -5.01 -4.35 8.88
CA TRP A 116 -5.31 -5.76 8.64
C TRP A 116 -4.05 -6.60 8.58
N GLY A 117 -4.17 -7.81 9.10
CA GLY A 117 -3.18 -8.86 8.90
C GLY A 117 -2.09 -8.97 9.94
N HIS A 118 -2.18 -8.18 11.02
CA HIS A 118 -1.18 -8.16 12.10
C HIS A 118 -1.70 -8.89 13.34
N ALA A 119 -1.18 -10.10 13.57
CA ALA A 119 -1.48 -10.89 14.76
C ALA A 119 -0.65 -10.40 15.96
N VAL A 120 -1.18 -9.41 16.68
CA VAL A 120 -0.56 -8.86 17.89
C VAL A 120 -1.47 -9.04 19.10
N ALA A 121 -0.91 -8.90 20.31
CA ALA A 121 -1.68 -9.02 21.55
C ALA A 121 -2.89 -8.07 21.53
N GLY A 122 -4.08 -8.62 21.77
CA GLY A 122 -5.32 -7.88 21.77
C GLY A 122 -5.86 -7.52 20.38
N CYS A 123 -5.34 -8.03 19.25
CA CYS A 123 -5.97 -7.86 17.93
C CYS A 123 -7.36 -8.51 17.87
N SER A 124 -8.28 -7.93 17.10
CA SER A 124 -9.58 -8.56 16.78
C SER A 124 -9.40 -9.57 15.65
N ARG A 125 -10.40 -10.45 15.42
CA ARG A 125 -10.40 -11.40 14.30
C ARG A 125 -11.72 -11.42 13.55
N TRP A 126 -11.65 -11.32 12.23
CA TRP A 126 -12.79 -11.46 11.33
C TRP A 126 -12.50 -12.66 10.43
N ASN A 127 -13.37 -13.69 10.45
CA ASN A 127 -13.17 -14.94 9.70
C ASN A 127 -11.76 -15.52 9.90
N GLY A 128 -11.25 -15.46 11.13
CA GLY A 128 -9.90 -15.91 11.47
C GLY A 128 -8.79 -14.89 11.17
N ARG A 129 -8.99 -13.94 10.24
CA ARG A 129 -7.98 -12.93 9.88
C ARG A 129 -7.83 -11.88 10.99
N PRO A 130 -6.61 -11.65 11.51
CA PRO A 130 -6.36 -10.64 12.55
C PRO A 130 -6.47 -9.22 11.99
N TYR A 131 -6.98 -8.30 12.80
CA TYR A 131 -7.04 -6.88 12.48
C TYR A 131 -7.05 -6.00 13.74
N ILE A 132 -6.68 -4.74 13.56
CA ILE A 132 -6.61 -3.72 14.59
C ILE A 132 -7.56 -2.59 14.18
N GLU A 133 -8.64 -2.46 14.94
CA GLU A 133 -9.69 -1.45 14.73
C GLU A 133 -9.17 -0.04 14.96
N ALA A 134 -9.62 0.89 14.12
CA ALA A 134 -9.33 2.32 14.25
C ALA A 134 -9.83 2.93 15.56
N HIS A 135 -10.99 2.46 16.04
CA HIS A 135 -11.63 2.94 17.25
C HIS A 135 -12.01 1.73 18.09
N ARG A 136 -11.19 1.43 19.09
CA ARG A 136 -11.50 0.34 20.00
C ARG A 136 -12.40 0.82 21.12
N ARG A 137 -13.23 -0.10 21.59
CA ARG A 137 -13.99 0.08 22.84
C ARG A 137 -13.08 0.16 24.08
N TYR A 138 -11.84 -0.34 23.97
CA TYR A 138 -10.83 -0.34 25.03
C TYR A 138 -9.48 0.17 24.48
N PRO A 139 -8.75 1.02 25.24
CA PRO A 139 -7.50 1.60 24.78
C PRO A 139 -6.47 0.52 24.46
N SER A 140 -5.84 0.65 23.30
CA SER A 140 -4.67 -0.15 22.90
C SER A 140 -3.58 0.78 22.40
N ILE A 141 -2.34 0.30 22.30
CA ILE A 141 -1.23 1.11 21.77
C ILE A 141 -1.48 1.60 20.33
N PHE A 142 -2.42 0.98 19.61
CA PHE A 142 -2.81 1.32 18.24
C PHE A 142 -4.19 1.99 18.15
N ASP A 143 -4.75 2.47 19.26
CA ASP A 143 -6.08 3.10 19.23
C ASP A 143 -6.04 4.46 18.52
N GLY A 144 -7.09 4.79 17.76
CA GLY A 144 -7.23 6.08 17.07
C GLY A 144 -6.48 6.19 15.73
N MET A 145 -6.23 5.09 15.01
CA MET A 145 -5.63 5.18 13.68
C MET A 145 -6.53 5.98 12.71
N PRO A 146 -6.00 7.02 12.06
CA PRO A 146 -6.85 8.02 11.41
C PRO A 146 -7.49 7.46 10.13
N PRO A 147 -8.82 7.53 9.94
CA PRO A 147 -9.38 7.22 8.62
C PRO A 147 -8.79 8.15 7.54
N PHE A 148 -8.82 7.72 6.29
CA PHE A 148 -8.36 8.53 5.16
C PHE A 148 -9.41 8.65 4.06
N HIS A 149 -9.32 9.75 3.33
CA HIS A 149 -10.31 10.15 2.33
C HIS A 149 -9.64 10.72 1.06
N ALA A 150 -10.45 11.08 0.07
CA ALA A 150 -9.97 11.71 -1.14
C ALA A 150 -9.16 12.98 -0.80
N GLY A 151 -7.99 13.13 -1.43
CA GLY A 151 -7.00 14.16 -1.15
C GLY A 151 -5.84 13.68 -0.26
N ASP A 152 -6.02 12.63 0.54
CA ASP A 152 -4.95 12.09 1.38
C ASP A 152 -3.91 11.30 0.56
N VAL A 153 -2.66 11.31 1.03
CA VAL A 153 -1.55 10.48 0.54
C VAL A 153 -1.22 9.45 1.60
N ILE A 154 -1.30 8.17 1.24
CA ILE A 154 -1.12 7.04 2.14
C ILE A 154 0.11 6.26 1.73
N GLY A 155 1.05 6.13 2.65
CA GLY A 155 2.24 5.32 2.47
C GLY A 155 2.06 3.91 3.01
N CYS A 156 2.64 2.93 2.33
CA CYS A 156 2.81 1.57 2.80
C CYS A 156 4.22 1.08 2.46
N GLY A 157 4.85 0.41 3.41
CA GLY A 157 6.18 -0.13 3.21
C GLY A 157 6.62 -1.08 4.32
N VAL A 158 7.88 -1.49 4.26
CA VAL A 158 8.50 -2.40 5.21
C VAL A 158 9.94 -1.94 5.46
N ASP A 159 10.32 -1.86 6.73
CA ASP A 159 11.73 -1.87 7.13
C ASP A 159 12.28 -3.28 6.89
N LEU A 160 13.20 -3.42 5.94
CA LEU A 160 13.60 -4.72 5.44
C LEU A 160 14.49 -5.50 6.43
N ALA A 161 15.17 -4.79 7.33
CA ALA A 161 16.00 -5.40 8.37
C ALA A 161 15.14 -6.00 9.50
N THR A 162 14.13 -5.27 9.93
CA THR A 162 13.28 -5.64 11.09
C THR A 162 11.98 -6.31 10.69
N ARG A 163 11.64 -6.29 9.39
CA ARG A 163 10.35 -6.72 8.83
C ARG A 163 9.15 -5.96 9.40
N GLN A 164 9.37 -4.81 10.01
CA GLN A 164 8.31 -3.96 10.54
C GLN A 164 7.59 -3.24 9.39
N ILE A 165 6.26 -3.26 9.40
CA ILE A 165 5.47 -2.51 8.44
C ILE A 165 5.55 -1.01 8.74
N ILE A 166 5.48 -0.20 7.70
CA ILE A 166 5.46 1.25 7.77
C ILE A 166 4.18 1.71 7.10
N TYR A 167 3.35 2.43 7.86
CA TYR A 167 2.22 3.17 7.30
C TYR A 167 2.41 4.65 7.55
N THR A 168 2.02 5.46 6.57
CA THR A 168 2.04 6.92 6.72
C THR A 168 0.72 7.52 6.21
N LYS A 169 0.39 8.70 6.71
CA LYS A 169 -0.68 9.53 6.20
C LYS A 169 -0.16 10.95 6.04
N ASN A 170 -0.25 11.49 4.83
CA ASN A 170 0.18 12.85 4.47
C ASN A 170 1.60 13.15 4.96
N GLY A 171 2.51 12.21 4.73
CA GLY A 171 3.91 12.29 5.13
C GLY A 171 4.20 12.00 6.61
N ARG A 172 3.19 11.85 7.47
CA ARG A 172 3.37 11.52 8.88
C ARG A 172 3.32 10.01 9.10
N ARG A 173 4.36 9.44 9.71
CA ARG A 173 4.40 8.02 10.10
C ARG A 173 3.36 7.72 11.19
N LEU A 174 2.66 6.60 11.04
CA LEU A 174 1.68 6.08 12.00
C LEU A 174 2.34 5.11 12.97
N GLU A 175 1.70 4.90 14.13
CA GLU A 175 2.18 3.96 15.13
C GLU A 175 2.05 2.53 14.61
N THR A 176 3.19 1.90 14.36
CA THR A 176 3.31 0.59 13.69
C THR A 176 4.31 -0.32 14.41
N THR A 177 4.75 0.08 15.61
CA THR A 177 5.73 -0.68 16.39
C THR A 177 5.21 -2.08 16.68
N GLY A 178 5.99 -3.09 16.31
CA GLY A 178 5.63 -4.51 16.50
C GLY A 178 4.65 -5.08 15.47
N LEU A 179 4.21 -4.29 14.49
CA LEU A 179 3.45 -4.78 13.35
C LEU A 179 4.42 -5.39 12.33
N LEU A 180 4.70 -6.67 12.48
CA LEU A 180 5.65 -7.39 11.62
C LEU A 180 4.94 -8.03 10.42
N VAL A 181 5.70 -8.13 9.33
CA VAL A 181 5.33 -8.88 8.14
C VAL A 181 5.93 -10.29 8.27
N SER A 182 5.07 -11.29 8.44
CA SER A 182 5.43 -12.67 8.73
C SER A 182 5.44 -13.61 7.52
N SER A 183 5.13 -13.09 6.32
CA SER A 183 5.13 -13.89 5.09
C SER A 183 6.54 -14.07 4.57
N ASP A 184 6.91 -15.34 4.31
CA ASP A 184 8.14 -15.72 3.59
C ASP A 184 7.99 -15.62 2.07
N ALA A 185 6.75 -15.51 1.57
CA ALA A 185 6.49 -15.28 0.15
C ALA A 185 6.82 -13.84 -0.26
N ASP A 186 7.14 -13.67 -1.54
CA ASP A 186 7.29 -12.37 -2.16
C ASP A 186 6.03 -11.53 -1.96
N LEU A 187 6.25 -10.29 -1.48
CA LEU A 187 5.19 -9.33 -1.25
C LEU A 187 5.27 -8.21 -2.27
N PHE A 188 4.13 -7.83 -2.79
CA PHE A 188 4.00 -6.82 -3.81
C PHE A 188 3.15 -5.68 -3.26
N PRO A 189 3.48 -4.41 -3.57
CA PRO A 189 2.53 -3.33 -3.42
C PRO A 189 1.19 -3.69 -4.07
N CYS A 190 0.11 -3.45 -3.33
CA CYS A 190 -1.22 -3.85 -3.74
C CYS A 190 -2.26 -2.86 -3.21
N VAL A 191 -3.31 -2.66 -3.99
CA VAL A 191 -4.50 -1.93 -3.55
C VAL A 191 -5.75 -2.72 -3.87
N THR A 192 -6.77 -2.57 -3.03
CA THR A 192 -8.13 -3.05 -3.32
C THR A 192 -9.10 -1.88 -3.26
N GLN A 193 -9.84 -1.68 -4.35
CA GLN A 193 -10.93 -0.70 -4.43
C GLN A 193 -12.26 -1.45 -4.38
N SER A 194 -13.19 -0.99 -3.55
CA SER A 194 -14.51 -1.64 -3.43
C SER A 194 -15.72 -0.75 -3.59
N SER A 195 -15.52 0.53 -3.80
CA SER A 195 -16.61 1.45 -4.11
C SER A 195 -16.43 2.05 -5.50
N PRO A 196 -17.53 2.21 -6.25
CA PRO A 196 -17.57 2.92 -7.51
C PRO A 196 -16.88 4.29 -7.46
N GLY A 197 -16.25 4.69 -8.55
CA GLY A 197 -15.63 6.02 -8.67
C GLY A 197 -14.41 6.24 -7.78
N THR A 198 -13.85 5.18 -7.19
CA THR A 198 -12.58 5.27 -6.47
C THR A 198 -11.44 5.39 -7.47
N GLY A 199 -10.62 6.42 -7.34
CA GLY A 199 -9.45 6.69 -8.16
C GLY A 199 -8.23 6.92 -7.28
N ILE A 200 -7.09 6.35 -7.67
CA ILE A 200 -5.81 6.54 -6.98
C ILE A 200 -4.69 6.85 -7.98
N GLU A 201 -3.61 7.41 -7.46
CA GLU A 201 -2.34 7.62 -8.15
C GLU A 201 -1.20 7.10 -7.27
N ALA A 202 -0.43 6.15 -7.77
CA ALA A 202 0.70 5.56 -7.05
C ALA A 202 2.00 6.33 -7.32
N ASN A 203 2.85 6.38 -6.30
CA ASN A 203 4.20 6.89 -6.34
C ASN A 203 5.12 5.82 -5.77
N PHE A 204 5.90 5.17 -6.63
CA PHE A 204 6.89 4.17 -6.25
C PHE A 204 8.29 4.77 -5.98
N GLY A 205 8.35 6.10 -5.84
CA GLY A 205 9.55 6.85 -5.52
C GLY A 205 10.26 7.43 -6.74
N PRO A 206 11.38 8.14 -6.51
CA PRO A 206 12.01 8.32 -5.19
C PRO A 206 11.40 9.46 -4.35
N ASN A 207 10.56 10.30 -4.95
CA ASN A 207 10.11 11.55 -4.32
C ASN A 207 8.82 11.40 -3.53
N PHE A 208 8.95 11.05 -2.24
CA PHE A 208 7.81 10.86 -1.34
C PHE A 208 7.40 12.12 -0.58
N VAL A 209 6.13 12.17 -0.16
CA VAL A 209 5.64 13.13 0.83
C VAL A 209 6.25 12.82 2.20
N HIS A 210 6.31 11.55 2.58
CA HIS A 210 7.05 11.12 3.76
C HIS A 210 8.55 11.32 3.58
N LYS A 211 9.23 11.74 4.66
CA LYS A 211 10.69 11.89 4.72
C LYS A 211 11.22 10.92 5.77
N PHE A 212 12.10 10.02 5.33
CA PHE A 212 12.80 9.04 6.17
C PHE A 212 13.93 9.68 6.96
#